data_AF-A0A0M0J8B3-F1
#
_entry.id   AF-A0A0M0J8B3-F1
#
_cell.length_a   1.000
_cell.length_b   1.000
_cell.length_c   1.000
_cell.angle_alpha   90.00
_cell.angle_beta   90.00
_cell.angle_gamma   90.00
#
_symmetry.space_group_name_H-M   'P 1'
#
loop_
_entity.id
_entity.type
_entity.pdbx_description
1 polymer ?
#
loop_
_entity_poly.entity_id
_entity_poly.type
_entity_poly.pdbx_seq_one_letter_code
_entity_poly.pdbx_strand_id
1 'polypeptide(L)'
;MLLQASGGGLGTGLIFVAQPRRIAAYSLYTRAVSMGYGDIVGLRMGQDTRVEGPKTRLFYVTTGYLARMASHHPEAFERVSHLILDECHERSIEADVLCVMARQLLRRFRTLRVVLMSATVHTEMYVKYFAAQLHASAVSRPLHVGGARFPITVQYLDAVQEMVALPDRLRKAAGKLATKIDGLSALPAAEIRTSHSSAIAGLQLELAVWVVRLAAAAPRADGGCVGAVLIFVAGLSDIEELAESFNGLPAYRFVPIHSDFAFEEQIEAFAPAPPGITKIIAATNAAESSVTLPDVDVIVDLGVAKTVSYDATRNASVLSRTWLAKASATQRAGRTGRVRAGTVYRLYTQNLFEALPAHDVSGICDQPLEATVLQLRGMLTNDQSLECAAESIVLAAAIAMPKPVFRAASPLVQPSLAEYNELVRVVAEGRKAFDGPSLDALDNVIEGMLVPWLAPQFVFIMFPGQGSSEELIA
;
A
#
# COMPACT_ATOMS: atom_id res chain seq x y z
N MET A 1 -16.28 -14.94 -5.26
CA MET A 1 -15.99 -16.00 -4.29
C MET A 1 -16.66 -15.79 -2.94
N LEU A 2 -16.40 -14.75 -2.13
CA LEU A 2 -17.07 -14.59 -0.82
C LEU A 2 -18.61 -14.51 -0.89
N LEU A 3 -19.15 -13.90 -1.95
CA LEU A 3 -20.59 -13.85 -2.23
C LEU A 3 -21.18 -15.15 -2.80
N GLN A 4 -20.34 -16.10 -3.26
CA GLN A 4 -20.74 -17.35 -3.91
C GLN A 4 -20.43 -18.61 -3.06
N ALA A 5 -19.38 -18.57 -2.24
CA ALA A 5 -19.02 -19.60 -1.28
C ALA A 5 -19.98 -19.65 -0.07
N SER A 6 -20.92 -18.71 -0.03
CA SER A 6 -21.92 -18.50 1.01
C SER A 6 -23.17 -19.38 0.85
N GLY A 7 -23.05 -20.57 0.25
CA GLY A 7 -24.17 -21.53 0.11
C GLY A 7 -25.03 -21.58 1.38
N GLY A 8 -26.15 -20.85 1.37
CA GLY A 8 -27.11 -20.72 2.46
C GLY A 8 -26.68 -20.03 3.78
N GLY A 9 -25.51 -19.38 3.87
CA GLY A 9 -24.88 -19.13 5.20
C GLY A 9 -24.26 -17.77 5.50
N LEU A 10 -24.37 -16.73 4.65
CA LEU A 10 -24.14 -15.36 5.16
C LEU A 10 -25.37 -14.97 5.97
N GLY A 11 -25.26 -15.00 7.30
CA GLY A 11 -26.16 -14.27 8.17
C GLY A 11 -26.28 -12.80 7.72
N THR A 12 -27.26 -12.08 8.24
CA THR A 12 -27.64 -10.69 7.90
C THR A 12 -26.56 -9.61 8.10
N GLY A 13 -25.29 -9.97 8.31
CA GLY A 13 -24.20 -9.07 8.66
C GLY A 13 -23.56 -8.34 7.47
N LEU A 14 -22.91 -7.22 7.76
CA LEU A 14 -22.21 -6.37 6.80
C LEU A 14 -20.77 -6.86 6.58
N ILE A 15 -20.22 -6.54 5.41
CA ILE A 15 -18.83 -6.78 5.02
C ILE A 15 -18.19 -5.43 4.73
N PHE A 16 -17.05 -5.14 5.35
CA PHE A 16 -16.25 -3.95 5.04
C PHE A 16 -14.93 -4.35 4.39
N VAL A 17 -14.59 -3.72 3.26
CA VAL A 17 -13.32 -3.88 2.55
C VAL A 17 -12.57 -2.55 2.60
N ALA A 18 -11.56 -2.49 3.46
CA ALA A 18 -10.70 -1.34 3.65
C ALA A 18 -9.67 -1.24 2.52
N GLN A 19 -9.53 -0.06 1.96
CA GLN A 19 -8.55 0.28 0.92
C GLN A 19 -7.74 1.50 1.37
N PRO A 20 -6.42 1.52 1.15
CA PRO A 20 -5.57 2.63 1.58
C PRO A 20 -5.90 3.94 0.84
N ARG A 21 -6.35 3.85 -0.41
CA ARG A 21 -6.62 5.01 -1.28
C ARG A 21 -8.08 5.11 -1.69
N ARG A 22 -8.57 6.35 -1.87
CA ARG A 22 -9.93 6.62 -2.37
C ARG A 22 -10.14 6.06 -3.78
N ILE A 23 -9.18 6.31 -4.67
CA ILE A 23 -9.20 5.82 -6.05
C ILE A 23 -9.29 4.28 -6.13
N ALA A 24 -8.67 3.58 -5.18
CA ALA A 24 -8.75 2.14 -5.04
C ALA A 24 -10.16 1.67 -4.64
N ALA A 25 -10.71 2.24 -3.56
CA ALA A 25 -12.06 1.92 -3.08
C ALA A 25 -13.11 2.15 -4.17
N TYR A 26 -13.03 3.29 -4.86
CA TYR A 26 -13.94 3.60 -5.95
C TYR A 26 -13.75 2.70 -7.18
N SER A 27 -12.51 2.39 -7.56
CA SER A 27 -12.23 1.49 -8.69
C SER A 27 -12.83 0.12 -8.46
N LEU A 28 -12.70 -0.42 -7.24
CA LEU A 28 -13.27 -1.72 -6.88
C LEU A 28 -14.80 -1.67 -6.83
N TYR A 29 -15.38 -0.62 -6.25
CA TYR A 29 -16.82 -0.39 -6.26
C TYR A 29 -17.37 -0.35 -7.69
N THR A 30 -16.80 0.50 -8.55
CA THR A 30 -17.24 0.66 -9.94
C THR A 30 -17.09 -0.64 -10.72
N ARG A 31 -16.00 -1.39 -10.49
CA ARG A 31 -15.80 -2.71 -11.08
C ARG A 31 -16.91 -3.68 -10.65
N ALA A 32 -17.22 -3.75 -9.36
CA ALA A 32 -18.30 -4.61 -8.87
C ALA A 32 -19.67 -4.23 -9.46
N VAL A 33 -19.96 -2.93 -9.57
CA VAL A 33 -21.17 -2.42 -10.24
C VAL A 33 -21.21 -2.87 -11.70
N SER A 34 -20.11 -2.73 -12.45
CA SER A 34 -20.03 -3.15 -13.86
C SER A 34 -20.22 -4.66 -14.07
N MET A 35 -19.99 -5.46 -13.02
CA MET A 35 -20.21 -6.91 -13.01
C MET A 35 -21.63 -7.30 -12.57
N GLY A 36 -22.53 -6.33 -12.37
CA GLY A 36 -23.93 -6.56 -12.00
C GLY A 36 -24.21 -6.62 -10.49
N TYR A 37 -23.27 -6.23 -9.63
CA TYR A 37 -23.43 -6.30 -8.17
C TYR A 37 -23.89 -4.98 -7.51
N GLY A 38 -24.29 -3.98 -8.30
CA GLY A 38 -24.57 -2.61 -7.80
C GLY A 38 -25.58 -2.52 -6.66
N ASP A 39 -26.59 -3.40 -6.62
CA ASP A 39 -27.62 -3.40 -5.56
C ASP A 39 -27.10 -3.84 -4.18
N ILE A 40 -26.01 -4.60 -4.14
CA ILE A 40 -25.49 -5.24 -2.91
C ILE A 40 -24.15 -4.67 -2.46
N VAL A 41 -23.50 -3.85 -3.28
CA VAL A 41 -22.26 -3.16 -2.94
C VAL A 41 -22.51 -1.68 -2.67
N GLY A 42 -21.71 -1.11 -1.77
CA GLY A 42 -21.73 0.30 -1.44
C GLY A 42 -20.30 0.84 -1.32
N LEU A 43 -20.22 2.16 -1.17
CA LEU A 43 -18.98 2.90 -1.06
C LEU A 43 -19.11 3.90 0.08
N ARG A 44 -18.13 3.93 1.01
CA ARG A 44 -18.06 4.97 2.05
C ARG A 44 -16.63 5.50 2.18
N MET A 45 -16.46 6.80 2.01
CA MET A 45 -15.15 7.46 2.14
C MET A 45 -15.31 8.78 2.89
N GLY A 46 -14.19 9.43 3.22
CA GLY A 46 -14.23 10.80 3.76
C GLY A 46 -14.85 11.80 2.77
N GLN A 47 -15.15 13.02 3.24
CA GLN A 47 -15.85 14.07 2.48
C GLN A 47 -17.26 13.66 2.04
N ASP A 48 -18.01 13.01 2.94
CA ASP A 48 -19.42 12.65 2.76
C ASP A 48 -19.75 11.77 1.55
N THR A 49 -18.75 11.13 0.93
CA THR A 49 -19.00 10.18 -0.14
C THR A 49 -19.62 8.91 0.44
N ARG A 50 -20.93 8.75 0.21
CA ARG A 50 -21.70 7.61 0.69
C ARG A 50 -22.65 7.13 -0.40
N VAL A 51 -22.44 5.89 -0.84
CA VAL A 51 -23.31 5.20 -1.77
C VAL A 51 -23.76 3.91 -1.13
N GLU A 52 -25.06 3.80 -0.88
CA GLU A 52 -25.66 2.62 -0.26
C GLU A 52 -27.17 2.54 -0.54
N GLY A 53 -27.71 1.32 -0.49
CA GLY A 53 -29.12 1.02 -0.61
C GLY A 53 -29.57 -0.03 0.41
N PRO A 54 -30.87 -0.34 0.46
CA PRO A 54 -31.43 -1.27 1.45
C PRO A 54 -30.87 -2.70 1.35
N LYS A 55 -30.43 -3.08 0.14
CA LYS A 55 -29.83 -4.39 -0.15
C LYS A 55 -28.31 -4.41 0.00
N THR A 56 -27.65 -3.27 0.29
CA THR A 56 -26.20 -3.23 0.44
C THR A 56 -25.76 -4.14 1.58
N ARG A 57 -24.76 -4.98 1.30
CA ARG A 57 -24.16 -5.92 2.26
C ARG A 57 -22.64 -5.81 2.30
N LEU A 58 -22.01 -5.33 1.22
CA LEU A 58 -20.57 -5.13 1.14
C LEU A 58 -20.27 -3.65 0.91
N PHE A 59 -19.34 -3.09 1.68
CA PHE A 59 -18.87 -1.73 1.54
C PHE A 59 -17.39 -1.70 1.20
N TYR A 60 -17.03 -1.06 0.09
CA TYR A 60 -15.67 -0.58 -0.13
C TYR A 60 -15.48 0.71 0.64
N VAL A 61 -14.44 0.80 1.46
CA VAL A 61 -14.20 1.95 2.34
C VAL A 61 -12.74 2.33 2.37
N THR A 62 -12.42 3.60 2.67
CA THR A 62 -11.03 3.95 2.96
C THR A 62 -10.62 3.49 4.36
N THR A 63 -9.37 3.07 4.52
CA THR A 63 -8.80 2.65 5.80
C THR A 63 -9.02 3.68 6.91
N GLY A 64 -8.78 4.96 6.62
CA GLY A 64 -9.00 6.05 7.58
C GLY A 64 -10.47 6.32 7.93
N TYR A 65 -11.43 6.00 7.04
CA TYR A 65 -12.86 6.04 7.41
C TYR A 65 -13.17 4.94 8.43
N LEU A 66 -12.70 3.73 8.16
CA LEU A 66 -12.96 2.56 8.98
C LEU A 66 -12.28 2.65 10.35
N ALA A 67 -11.05 3.17 10.41
CA ALA A 67 -10.34 3.46 11.67
C ALA A 67 -11.10 4.48 12.53
N ARG A 68 -11.67 5.55 11.93
CA ARG A 68 -12.51 6.50 12.67
C ARG A 68 -13.82 5.87 13.13
N MET A 69 -14.47 5.06 12.30
CA MET A 69 -15.69 4.33 12.67
C MET A 69 -15.43 3.38 13.84
N ALA A 70 -14.32 2.62 13.81
CA ALA A 70 -13.94 1.73 14.91
C ALA A 70 -13.63 2.48 16.21
N SER A 71 -13.16 3.73 16.12
CA SER A 71 -12.77 4.55 17.27
C SER A 71 -13.99 5.18 17.94
N HIS A 72 -14.84 5.83 17.14
CA HIS A 72 -15.97 6.61 17.65
C HIS A 72 -17.26 5.80 17.78
N HIS A 73 -17.42 4.73 17.00
CA HIS A 73 -18.64 3.93 16.92
C HIS A 73 -18.35 2.41 16.93
N PRO A 74 -17.65 1.88 17.95
CA PRO A 74 -17.30 0.46 18.01
C PRO A 74 -18.53 -0.45 17.99
N GLU A 75 -19.69 0.00 18.49
CA GLU A 75 -20.97 -0.70 18.44
C GLU A 75 -21.46 -0.99 17.01
N ALA A 76 -21.03 -0.19 16.01
CA ALA A 76 -21.38 -0.44 14.62
C ALA A 76 -20.86 -1.79 14.11
N PHE A 77 -19.82 -2.34 14.75
CA PHE A 77 -19.23 -3.63 14.40
C PHE A 77 -20.04 -4.84 14.90
N GLU A 78 -21.06 -4.65 15.73
CA GLU A 78 -21.96 -5.74 16.15
C GLU A 78 -22.71 -6.36 14.95
N ARG A 79 -23.03 -5.53 13.95
CA ARG A 79 -23.68 -5.95 12.70
C ARG A 79 -22.67 -6.36 11.62
N VAL A 80 -21.37 -6.30 11.88
CA VAL A 80 -20.32 -6.62 10.90
C VAL A 80 -19.93 -8.08 11.04
N SER A 81 -20.05 -8.81 9.93
CA SER A 81 -19.61 -10.20 9.86
C SER A 81 -18.14 -10.32 9.46
N HIS A 82 -17.68 -9.48 8.53
CA HIS A 82 -16.33 -9.55 7.98
C HIS A 82 -15.71 -8.17 7.84
N LEU A 83 -14.47 -8.05 8.31
CA LEU A 83 -13.60 -6.90 8.15
C LEU A 83 -12.39 -7.33 7.31
N ILE A 84 -12.28 -6.80 6.10
CA ILE A 84 -11.20 -7.11 5.16
C ILE A 84 -10.29 -5.89 5.09
N LEU A 85 -9.02 -6.04 5.46
CA LEU A 85 -8.00 -5.02 5.30
C LEU A 85 -7.17 -5.40 4.09
N ASP A 86 -7.29 -4.63 3.02
CA ASP A 86 -6.51 -4.85 1.81
C ASP A 86 -5.21 -4.06 1.83
N GLU A 87 -4.23 -4.55 1.08
CA GLU A 87 -2.95 -3.86 0.83
C GLU A 87 -2.17 -3.54 2.11
N CYS A 88 -2.23 -4.43 3.12
CA CYS A 88 -1.57 -4.22 4.41
C CYS A 88 -0.06 -3.98 4.31
N HIS A 89 0.56 -4.38 3.20
CA HIS A 89 1.97 -4.13 2.93
C HIS A 89 2.35 -2.66 2.77
N GLU A 90 1.40 -1.75 2.55
CA GLU A 90 1.71 -0.31 2.46
C GLU A 90 2.13 0.29 3.79
N ARG A 91 1.85 -0.40 4.91
CA ARG A 91 2.28 -0.02 6.27
C ARG A 91 2.01 1.45 6.60
N SER A 92 0.88 1.96 6.12
CA SER A 92 0.40 3.30 6.49
C SER A 92 0.05 3.31 7.97
N ILE A 93 0.13 4.48 8.60
CA ILE A 93 -0.22 4.62 10.01
C ILE A 93 -1.68 4.18 10.23
N GLU A 94 -2.59 4.56 9.35
CA GLU A 94 -4.01 4.21 9.46
C GLU A 94 -4.23 2.69 9.33
N ALA A 95 -3.46 2.01 8.48
CA ALA A 95 -3.55 0.57 8.31
C ALA A 95 -3.03 -0.17 9.55
N ASP A 96 -1.90 0.27 10.10
CA ASP A 96 -1.33 -0.29 11.32
C ASP A 96 -2.28 -0.01 12.53
N VAL A 97 -2.81 1.21 12.66
CA VAL A 97 -3.85 1.55 13.66
C VAL A 97 -5.09 0.67 13.50
N LEU A 98 -5.62 0.52 12.29
CA LEU A 98 -6.79 -0.31 12.04
C LEU A 98 -6.52 -1.78 12.36
N CYS A 99 -5.31 -2.30 12.12
CA CYS A 99 -4.94 -3.65 12.54
C CYS A 99 -5.03 -3.81 14.06
N VAL A 100 -4.56 -2.82 14.81
CA VAL A 100 -4.68 -2.83 16.28
C VAL A 100 -6.12 -2.83 16.73
N MET A 101 -6.93 -1.95 16.15
CA MET A 101 -8.37 -1.85 16.46
C MET A 101 -9.11 -3.14 16.09
N ALA A 102 -8.83 -3.71 14.92
CA ALA A 102 -9.42 -4.97 14.48
C ALA A 102 -9.15 -6.10 15.48
N ARG A 103 -7.95 -6.17 16.04
CA ARG A 103 -7.59 -7.17 17.05
C ARG A 103 -8.39 -6.99 18.35
N GLN A 104 -8.64 -5.75 18.78
CA GLN A 104 -9.52 -5.48 19.93
C GLN A 104 -10.98 -5.81 19.64
N LEU A 105 -11.47 -5.44 18.45
CA LEU A 105 -12.83 -5.73 18.00
C LEU A 105 -13.10 -7.24 17.96
N LEU A 106 -12.11 -8.07 17.57
CA LEU A 106 -12.23 -9.53 17.63
C LEU A 106 -12.46 -10.08 19.05
N ARG A 107 -11.91 -9.43 20.09
CA ARG A 107 -12.16 -9.81 21.49
C ARG A 107 -13.60 -9.48 21.91
N ARG A 108 -14.11 -8.34 21.44
CA ARG A 108 -15.45 -7.84 21.78
C ARG A 108 -16.57 -8.53 21.00
N PHE A 109 -16.35 -8.80 19.72
CA PHE A 109 -17.37 -9.31 18.80
C PHE A 109 -16.98 -10.70 18.29
N ARG A 110 -17.46 -11.75 18.96
CA ARG A 110 -17.10 -13.15 18.66
C ARG A 110 -17.54 -13.63 17.26
N THR A 111 -18.52 -12.96 16.67
CA THR A 111 -19.02 -13.22 15.31
C THR A 111 -18.19 -12.55 14.22
N LEU A 112 -17.37 -11.55 14.57
CA LEU A 112 -16.54 -10.82 13.63
C LEU A 112 -15.41 -11.70 13.10
N ARG A 113 -15.18 -11.62 11.79
CA ARG A 113 -14.05 -12.24 11.10
C ARG A 113 -13.16 -11.16 10.51
N VAL A 114 -11.85 -11.31 10.64
CA VAL A 114 -10.87 -10.38 10.05
C VAL A 114 -10.09 -11.09 8.96
N VAL A 115 -9.98 -10.45 7.80
CA VAL A 115 -9.17 -10.91 6.67
C VAL A 115 -8.12 -9.85 6.36
N LEU A 116 -6.85 -10.22 6.36
CA LEU A 116 -5.78 -9.35 5.85
C LEU A 116 -5.37 -9.82 4.47
N MET A 117 -5.20 -8.89 3.54
CA MET A 117 -4.74 -9.14 2.18
C MET A 117 -3.44 -8.38 1.91
N SER A 118 -2.48 -9.04 1.29
CA SER A 118 -1.18 -8.45 0.95
C SER A 118 -0.57 -9.05 -0.32
N ALA A 119 0.10 -8.24 -1.12
CA ALA A 119 0.91 -8.67 -2.26
C ALA A 119 2.38 -9.02 -1.91
N THR A 120 2.83 -8.83 -0.66
CA THR A 120 4.23 -9.03 -0.26
C THR A 120 4.39 -9.88 1.01
N VAL A 121 5.63 -10.37 1.23
CA VAL A 121 6.01 -11.55 2.04
C VAL A 121 6.01 -11.34 3.57
N HIS A 122 5.65 -10.16 4.11
CA HIS A 122 5.65 -9.89 5.57
C HIS A 122 4.51 -10.53 6.36
N THR A 123 4.08 -11.72 5.94
CA THR A 123 2.93 -12.42 6.50
C THR A 123 3.16 -12.91 7.92
N GLU A 124 4.38 -13.36 8.23
CA GLU A 124 4.69 -13.88 9.56
C GLU A 124 4.46 -12.86 10.66
N MET A 125 4.77 -11.58 10.39
CA MET A 125 4.57 -10.50 11.34
C MET A 125 3.10 -10.37 11.73
N TYR A 126 2.21 -10.29 10.74
CA TYR A 126 0.77 -10.17 10.97
C TYR A 126 0.18 -11.43 11.61
N VAL A 127 0.60 -12.61 11.16
CA VAL A 127 0.15 -13.88 11.75
C VAL A 127 0.55 -13.95 13.23
N LYS A 128 1.83 -13.69 13.56
CA LYS A 128 2.31 -13.67 14.95
C LYS A 128 1.55 -12.64 15.78
N TYR A 129 1.30 -11.46 15.22
CA TYR A 129 0.60 -10.36 15.89
C TYR A 129 -0.85 -10.69 16.27
N PHE A 130 -1.62 -11.29 15.35
CA PHE A 130 -3.01 -11.68 15.62
C PHE A 130 -3.10 -12.98 16.43
N ALA A 131 -2.17 -13.93 16.22
CA ALA A 131 -2.15 -15.20 16.96
C ALA A 131 -1.82 -15.02 18.45
N ALA A 132 -1.04 -13.99 18.82
CA ALA A 132 -0.70 -13.74 20.22
C ALA A 132 -1.92 -13.51 21.15
N GLN A 133 -3.10 -13.22 20.61
CA GLN A 133 -4.31 -12.94 21.38
C GLN A 133 -5.54 -13.75 20.96
N LEU A 134 -5.36 -14.69 20.03
CA LEU A 134 -6.41 -15.56 19.53
C LEU A 134 -6.03 -17.01 19.81
N HIS A 135 -7.02 -17.87 20.05
CA HIS A 135 -6.78 -19.30 20.15
C HIS A 135 -6.19 -19.82 18.83
N ALA A 136 -5.28 -20.80 18.88
CA ALA A 136 -4.59 -21.29 17.68
C ALA A 136 -5.56 -21.75 16.56
N SER A 137 -6.70 -22.32 16.94
CA SER A 137 -7.78 -22.74 16.01
C SER A 137 -8.56 -21.57 15.37
N ALA A 138 -8.42 -20.36 15.90
CA ALA A 138 -9.04 -19.14 15.37
C ALA A 138 -8.16 -18.43 14.32
N VAL A 139 -6.94 -18.89 14.05
CA VAL A 139 -6.00 -18.30 13.08
C VAL A 139 -5.80 -19.27 11.93
N SER A 140 -6.05 -18.82 10.69
CA SER A 140 -5.74 -19.62 9.50
C SER A 140 -4.25 -19.61 9.20
N ARG A 141 -3.77 -20.70 8.57
CA ARG A 141 -2.52 -20.61 7.81
C ARG A 141 -2.68 -19.57 6.69
N PRO A 142 -1.61 -18.84 6.33
CA PRO A 142 -1.63 -17.96 5.17
C PRO A 142 -2.07 -18.69 3.90
N LEU A 143 -3.03 -18.10 3.20
CA LEU A 143 -3.51 -18.60 1.92
C LEU A 143 -2.76 -17.89 0.80
N HIS A 144 -2.03 -18.64 -0.02
CA HIS A 144 -1.38 -18.10 -1.20
C HIS A 144 -2.29 -18.27 -2.41
N VAL A 145 -2.74 -17.15 -2.98
CA VAL A 145 -3.58 -17.15 -4.17
C VAL A 145 -2.68 -16.93 -5.38
N GLY A 146 -2.38 -18.00 -6.11
CA GLY A 146 -1.67 -17.89 -7.39
C GLY A 146 -2.41 -16.97 -8.37
N GLY A 147 -1.65 -16.24 -9.19
CA GLY A 147 -2.20 -15.39 -10.24
C GLY A 147 -1.48 -15.63 -11.55
N ALA A 148 -2.21 -16.06 -12.57
CA ALA A 148 -1.69 -16.07 -13.94
C ALA A 148 -1.47 -14.61 -14.37
N ARG A 149 -0.21 -14.23 -14.55
CA ARG A 149 0.16 -12.96 -15.17
C ARG A 149 0.81 -13.26 -16.51
N PHE A 150 0.57 -12.38 -17.47
CA PHE A 150 1.33 -12.36 -18.70
C PHE A 150 2.78 -11.96 -18.40
N PRO A 151 3.74 -12.36 -19.25
CA PRO A 151 5.14 -12.03 -19.04
C PRO A 151 5.37 -10.52 -19.00
N ILE A 152 6.25 -10.09 -18.10
CA ILE A 152 6.68 -8.69 -17.94
C ILE A 152 8.17 -8.63 -18.27
N THR A 153 8.54 -7.81 -19.25
CA THR A 153 9.94 -7.53 -19.57
C THR A 153 10.38 -6.26 -18.85
N VAL A 154 11.40 -6.36 -18.00
CA VAL A 154 11.97 -5.21 -17.28
C VAL A 154 13.27 -4.79 -17.97
N GLN A 155 13.39 -3.51 -18.29
CA GLN A 155 14.59 -2.90 -18.85
C GLN A 155 15.05 -1.75 -17.96
N TYR A 156 16.27 -1.85 -17.44
CA TYR A 156 16.92 -0.80 -16.66
C TYR A 156 17.57 0.24 -17.57
N LEU A 157 17.99 1.36 -16.98
CA LEU A 157 18.68 2.44 -17.67
C LEU A 157 19.88 1.93 -18.47
N ASP A 158 20.57 0.91 -17.97
CA ASP A 158 21.73 0.27 -18.59
C ASP A 158 21.41 -0.30 -19.98
N ALA A 159 20.22 -0.88 -20.15
CA ALA A 159 19.75 -1.38 -21.44
C ALA A 159 19.13 -0.27 -22.29
N VAL A 160 18.45 0.70 -21.66
CA VAL A 160 17.82 1.83 -22.35
C VAL A 160 18.86 2.68 -23.08
N GLN A 161 20.02 2.94 -22.47
CA GLN A 161 21.07 3.75 -23.08
C GLN A 161 21.72 3.09 -24.31
N GLU A 162 21.66 1.77 -24.41
CA GLU A 162 22.20 0.99 -25.53
C GLU A 162 21.21 0.81 -26.69
N MET A 163 19.99 1.32 -26.55
CA MET A 163 18.99 1.20 -27.61
C MET A 163 19.44 1.90 -28.89
N VAL A 164 19.34 1.17 -30.00
CA VAL A 164 19.68 1.69 -31.34
C VAL A 164 18.81 2.89 -31.70
N ALA A 165 17.54 2.89 -31.29
CA ALA A 165 16.59 3.97 -31.55
C ALA A 165 16.84 5.24 -30.71
N LEU A 166 17.76 5.22 -29.74
CA LEU A 166 18.04 6.35 -28.86
C LEU A 166 18.90 7.40 -29.58
N PRO A 167 18.41 8.65 -29.75
CA PRO A 167 19.18 9.74 -30.35
C PRO A 167 20.46 10.03 -29.57
N ASP A 168 21.54 10.43 -30.25
CA ASP A 168 22.86 10.68 -29.63
C ASP A 168 22.82 11.66 -28.46
N ARG A 169 21.99 12.70 -28.55
CA ARG A 169 21.78 13.67 -27.45
C ARG A 169 21.26 12.95 -26.21
N LEU A 170 20.24 12.11 -26.36
CA LEU A 170 19.63 11.36 -25.27
C LEU A 170 20.52 10.22 -24.79
N ARG A 171 21.33 9.62 -25.67
CA ARG A 171 22.35 8.65 -25.27
C ARG A 171 23.39 9.27 -24.34
N LYS A 172 23.85 10.49 -24.65
CA LYS A 172 24.73 11.25 -23.74
C LYS A 172 24.03 11.60 -22.42
N ALA A 173 22.75 11.97 -22.45
CA ALA A 173 21.95 12.24 -21.26
C ALA A 173 21.80 10.99 -20.38
N ALA A 174 21.49 9.84 -20.98
CA ALA A 174 21.37 8.55 -20.32
C ALA A 174 22.70 8.10 -19.68
N GLY A 175 23.82 8.25 -20.40
CA GLY A 175 25.15 7.95 -19.84
C GLY A 175 25.49 8.83 -18.63
N LYS A 176 25.20 10.14 -18.70
CA LYS A 176 25.36 11.05 -17.55
C LYS A 176 24.48 10.65 -16.38
N LEU A 177 23.24 10.24 -16.65
CA LEU A 177 22.30 9.78 -15.63
C LEU A 177 22.80 8.50 -14.97
N ALA A 178 23.25 7.52 -15.76
CA ALA A 178 23.79 6.25 -15.26
C ALA A 178 25.01 6.49 -14.34
N THR A 179 25.99 7.29 -14.77
CA THR A 179 27.15 7.62 -13.94
C THR A 179 26.77 8.28 -12.61
N LYS A 180 25.78 9.21 -12.63
CA LYS A 180 25.31 9.86 -11.41
C LYS A 180 24.61 8.90 -10.46
N ILE A 181 23.81 7.99 -11.01
CA ILE A 181 23.03 7.01 -10.23
C ILE A 181 23.93 5.91 -9.67
N ASP A 182 24.85 5.37 -10.47
CA ASP A 182 25.77 4.31 -10.02
C ASP A 182 26.71 4.80 -8.92
N GLY A 183 27.08 6.09 -8.93
CA GLY A 183 27.81 6.69 -7.82
C GLY A 183 27.08 6.58 -6.47
N LEU A 184 25.75 6.42 -6.48
CA LEU A 184 24.95 6.27 -5.26
C LEU A 184 24.98 4.84 -4.73
N SER A 185 25.18 3.81 -5.57
CA SER A 185 25.04 2.41 -5.14
C SER A 185 26.07 1.98 -4.10
N ALA A 186 27.16 2.73 -3.94
CA ALA A 186 28.19 2.50 -2.93
C ALA A 186 27.84 3.09 -1.55
N LEU A 187 26.80 3.93 -1.46
CA LEU A 187 26.41 4.60 -0.22
C LEU A 187 25.56 3.68 0.68
N PRO A 188 25.50 3.94 2.00
CA PRO A 188 24.54 3.28 2.87
C PRO A 188 23.09 3.52 2.41
N ALA A 189 22.21 2.53 2.60
CA ALA A 189 20.82 2.60 2.11
C ALA A 189 20.04 3.86 2.56
N ALA A 190 20.30 4.34 3.78
CA ALA A 190 19.69 5.57 4.31
C ALA A 190 20.13 6.84 3.54
N GLU A 191 21.39 6.88 3.11
CA GLU A 191 21.94 7.97 2.31
C GLU A 191 21.49 7.88 0.86
N ILE A 192 21.46 6.67 0.28
CA ILE A 192 20.88 6.44 -1.06
C ILE A 192 19.49 7.04 -1.11
N ARG A 193 18.64 6.71 -0.13
CA ARG A 193 17.22 7.12 -0.08
C ARG A 193 17.04 8.62 -0.32
N THR A 194 17.91 9.48 0.20
CA THR A 194 17.77 10.94 0.14
C THR A 194 18.62 11.61 -0.94
N SER A 195 19.40 10.83 -1.70
CA SER A 195 20.38 11.34 -2.68
C SER A 195 19.80 11.63 -4.07
N HIS A 196 18.48 11.77 -4.22
CA HIS A 196 17.86 12.12 -5.51
C HIS A 196 17.85 13.64 -5.73
N SER A 197 18.58 14.11 -6.75
CA SER A 197 18.73 15.54 -7.07
C SER A 197 17.86 16.00 -8.23
N SER A 198 17.60 17.32 -8.32
CA SER A 198 16.89 17.92 -9.45
C SER A 198 17.57 17.66 -10.81
N ALA A 199 18.89 17.54 -10.83
CA ALA A 199 19.64 17.21 -12.04
C ALA A 199 19.42 15.75 -12.50
N ILE A 200 19.15 14.82 -11.58
CA ILE A 200 18.73 13.44 -11.91
C ILE A 200 17.30 13.48 -12.45
N ALA A 201 16.41 14.22 -11.77
CA ALA A 201 15.02 14.36 -12.17
C ALA A 201 14.84 14.85 -13.62
N GLY A 202 15.51 15.93 -14.01
CA GLY A 202 15.40 16.48 -15.37
C GLY A 202 15.85 15.49 -16.46
N LEU A 203 16.95 14.76 -16.22
CA LEU A 203 17.41 13.73 -17.16
C LEU A 203 16.42 12.55 -17.24
N GLN A 204 15.83 12.16 -16.11
CA GLN A 204 14.81 11.11 -16.07
C GLN A 204 13.55 11.51 -16.85
N LEU A 205 13.07 12.75 -16.70
CA LEU A 205 11.89 13.25 -17.42
C LEU A 205 12.15 13.37 -18.92
N GLU A 206 13.33 13.85 -19.34
CA GLU A 206 13.72 13.92 -20.76
C GLU A 206 13.71 12.51 -21.41
N LEU A 207 14.22 11.50 -20.70
CA LEU A 207 14.19 10.10 -21.15
C LEU A 207 12.78 9.50 -21.10
N ALA A 208 11.95 9.85 -20.11
CA ALA A 208 10.58 9.37 -20.01
C ALA A 208 9.74 9.79 -21.22
N VAL A 209 9.87 11.05 -21.63
CA VAL A 209 9.21 11.58 -22.85
C VAL A 209 9.62 10.78 -24.07
N TRP A 210 10.91 10.43 -24.20
CA TRP A 210 11.39 9.62 -25.31
C TRP A 210 10.84 8.19 -25.27
N VAL A 211 10.82 7.54 -24.11
CA VAL A 211 10.25 6.18 -23.96
C VAL A 211 8.77 6.16 -24.36
N VAL A 212 8.00 7.19 -23.98
CA VAL A 212 6.59 7.32 -24.40
C VAL A 212 6.47 7.40 -25.92
N ARG A 213 7.30 8.22 -26.57
CA ARG A 213 7.30 8.35 -28.04
C ARG A 213 7.73 7.06 -28.73
N LEU A 214 8.71 6.35 -28.17
CA LEU A 214 9.13 5.04 -28.65
C LEU A 214 7.98 4.03 -28.56
N ALA A 215 7.30 3.98 -27.42
CA ALA A 215 6.15 3.10 -27.20
C ALA A 215 5.00 3.43 -28.16
N ALA A 216 4.65 4.71 -28.33
CA ALA A 216 3.60 5.14 -29.24
C ALA A 216 3.88 4.79 -30.71
N ALA A 217 5.15 4.76 -31.12
CA ALA A 217 5.57 4.38 -32.47
C ALA A 217 5.71 2.86 -32.68
N ALA A 218 5.70 2.05 -31.61
CA ALA A 218 5.89 0.62 -31.71
C ALA A 218 4.64 -0.08 -32.29
N PRO A 219 4.77 -0.91 -33.35
CA PRO A 219 3.66 -1.67 -33.88
C PRO A 219 3.20 -2.73 -32.88
N ARG A 220 1.90 -2.85 -32.62
CA ARG A 220 1.38 -3.98 -31.83
C ARG A 220 1.26 -5.23 -32.67
N ALA A 221 1.47 -6.37 -32.01
CA ALA A 221 1.27 -7.71 -32.59
C ALA A 221 -0.19 -7.96 -33.05
N ASP A 222 -1.17 -7.24 -32.51
CA ASP A 222 -2.59 -7.29 -32.88
C ASP A 222 -2.98 -6.25 -33.96
N GLY A 223 -2.01 -5.48 -34.50
CA GLY A 223 -2.26 -4.45 -35.51
C GLY A 223 -2.79 -3.11 -34.99
N GLY A 224 -2.89 -2.91 -33.67
CA GLY A 224 -3.29 -1.65 -33.04
C GLY A 224 -2.12 -0.73 -32.60
N CYS A 225 -2.45 0.40 -31.97
CA CYS A 225 -1.50 1.28 -31.26
C CYS A 225 -1.39 0.89 -29.77
N VAL A 226 -0.25 1.14 -29.12
CA VAL A 226 -0.07 0.96 -27.67
C VAL A 226 -1.23 1.62 -26.91
N GLY A 227 -1.85 0.88 -25.99
CA GLY A 227 -3.08 1.31 -25.31
C GLY A 227 -2.79 2.49 -24.38
N ALA A 228 -2.03 2.22 -23.32
CA ALA A 228 -1.62 3.24 -22.38
C ALA A 228 -0.18 3.06 -21.88
N VAL A 229 0.47 4.20 -21.62
CA VAL A 229 1.77 4.28 -20.95
C VAL A 229 1.54 4.88 -19.56
N LEU A 230 1.97 4.18 -18.51
CA LEU A 230 1.91 4.66 -17.13
C LEU A 230 3.31 5.11 -16.68
N ILE A 231 3.45 6.38 -16.30
CA ILE A 231 4.69 6.99 -15.84
C ILE A 231 4.58 7.24 -14.34
N PHE A 232 5.47 6.65 -13.55
CA PHE A 232 5.55 6.90 -12.12
C PHE A 232 6.57 8.00 -11.81
N VAL A 233 6.07 9.12 -11.29
CA VAL A 233 6.86 10.32 -10.94
C VAL A 233 6.80 10.64 -9.45
N ALA A 234 7.61 11.60 -8.98
CA ALA A 234 7.70 11.88 -7.56
C ALA A 234 6.55 12.77 -7.05
N GLY A 235 6.07 13.71 -7.87
CA GLY A 235 5.01 14.64 -7.46
C GLY A 235 4.50 15.53 -8.58
N LEU A 236 3.64 16.48 -8.21
CA LEU A 236 2.93 17.36 -9.15
C LEU A 236 3.83 18.11 -10.15
N SER A 237 4.97 18.65 -9.72
CA SER A 237 5.89 19.37 -10.61
C SER A 237 6.37 18.53 -11.79
N ASP A 238 6.59 17.23 -11.57
CA ASP A 238 7.00 16.31 -12.63
C ASP A 238 5.84 16.02 -13.59
N ILE A 239 4.62 15.95 -13.05
CA ILE A 239 3.39 15.74 -13.82
C ILE A 239 3.17 16.92 -14.76
N GLU A 240 3.33 18.15 -14.27
CA GLU A 240 3.19 19.38 -15.05
C GLU A 240 4.23 19.45 -16.17
N GLU A 241 5.51 19.17 -15.88
CA GLU A 241 6.59 19.16 -16.87
C GLU A 241 6.36 18.12 -17.98
N LEU A 242 5.86 16.93 -17.61
CA LEU A 242 5.45 15.92 -18.59
C LEU A 242 4.24 16.38 -19.40
N ALA A 243 3.23 16.97 -18.77
CA ALA A 243 2.03 17.45 -19.46
C ALA A 243 2.38 18.50 -20.53
N GLU A 244 3.26 19.44 -20.21
CA GLU A 244 3.76 20.45 -21.15
C GLU A 244 4.45 19.81 -22.37
N SER A 245 5.22 18.74 -22.16
CA SER A 245 5.93 18.02 -23.23
C SER A 245 5.02 17.34 -24.26
N PHE A 246 3.75 17.11 -23.91
CA PHE A 246 2.73 16.52 -24.79
C PHE A 246 1.57 17.46 -25.13
N ASN A 247 1.59 18.69 -24.62
CA ASN A 247 0.52 19.65 -24.81
C ASN A 247 0.33 19.99 -26.30
N GLY A 248 -0.92 20.01 -26.76
CA GLY A 248 -1.27 20.31 -28.16
C GLY A 248 -0.92 19.21 -29.17
N LEU A 249 -0.40 18.05 -28.75
CA LEU A 249 -0.09 16.93 -29.64
C LEU A 249 -1.33 16.01 -29.79
N PRO A 250 -1.97 15.95 -30.97
CA PRO A 250 -3.25 15.24 -31.14
C PRO A 250 -3.14 13.71 -31.02
N ALA A 251 -1.93 13.16 -31.15
CA ALA A 251 -1.67 11.73 -31.03
C ALA A 251 -1.67 11.22 -29.57
N TYR A 252 -1.74 12.11 -28.59
CA TYR A 252 -1.59 11.78 -27.17
C TYR A 252 -2.76 12.33 -26.34
N ARG A 253 -3.19 11.56 -25.36
CA ARG A 253 -4.10 12.02 -24.29
C ARG A 253 -3.40 11.89 -22.96
N PHE A 254 -3.11 13.02 -22.32
CA PHE A 254 -2.45 13.06 -21.02
C PHE A 254 -3.46 13.07 -19.88
N VAL A 255 -3.28 12.20 -18.88
CA VAL A 255 -4.16 12.07 -17.71
C VAL A 255 -3.32 12.01 -16.43
N PRO A 256 -3.42 12.99 -15.52
CA PRO A 256 -2.67 12.99 -14.28
C PRO A 256 -3.38 12.20 -13.16
N ILE A 257 -2.62 11.56 -12.27
CA ILE A 257 -3.10 10.98 -11.00
C ILE A 257 -2.25 11.52 -9.85
N HIS A 258 -2.83 12.43 -9.07
CA HIS A 258 -2.21 13.03 -7.88
C HIS A 258 -3.27 13.26 -6.80
N SER A 259 -2.88 13.32 -5.52
CA SER A 259 -3.79 13.60 -4.40
C SER A 259 -4.51 14.94 -4.50
N ASP A 260 -3.90 15.91 -5.17
CA ASP A 260 -4.38 17.29 -5.25
C ASP A 260 -5.40 17.50 -6.38
N PHE A 261 -5.50 16.57 -7.33
CA PHE A 261 -6.51 16.63 -8.38
C PHE A 261 -7.86 16.17 -7.84
N ALA A 262 -8.93 16.77 -8.35
CA ALA A 262 -10.29 16.37 -8.03
C ALA A 262 -10.49 14.89 -8.35
N PHE A 263 -11.35 14.23 -7.59
CA PHE A 263 -11.56 12.80 -7.73
C PHE A 263 -12.06 12.44 -9.13
N GLU A 264 -12.93 13.29 -9.68
CA GLU A 264 -13.55 13.18 -11.00
C GLU A 264 -12.52 13.20 -12.14
N GLU A 265 -11.46 14.00 -12.01
CA GLU A 265 -10.37 14.07 -13.00
C GLU A 265 -9.55 12.79 -13.02
N GLN A 266 -9.33 12.18 -11.85
CA GLN A 266 -8.59 10.93 -11.73
C GLN A 266 -9.36 9.73 -12.31
N ILE A 267 -10.69 9.81 -12.38
CA ILE A 267 -11.53 8.74 -12.96
C ILE A 267 -11.25 8.59 -14.47
N GLU A 268 -10.83 9.66 -15.15
CA GLU A 268 -10.55 9.61 -16.59
C GLU A 268 -9.46 8.57 -16.92
N ALA A 269 -8.53 8.32 -16.00
CA ALA A 269 -7.45 7.34 -16.20
C ALA A 269 -7.97 5.91 -16.45
N PHE A 270 -9.15 5.58 -15.94
CA PHE A 270 -9.78 4.27 -16.08
C PHE A 270 -10.54 4.08 -17.40
N ALA A 271 -10.86 5.16 -18.11
CA ALA A 271 -11.48 5.07 -19.42
C ALA A 271 -10.50 4.45 -20.43
N PRO A 272 -10.96 3.59 -21.34
CA PRO A 272 -10.08 3.02 -22.36
C PRO A 272 -9.50 4.12 -23.25
N ALA A 273 -8.25 3.93 -23.70
CA ALA A 273 -7.63 4.83 -24.68
C ALA A 273 -8.48 4.95 -25.96
N PRO A 274 -8.71 6.16 -26.49
CA PRO A 274 -9.41 6.33 -27.76
C PRO A 274 -8.64 5.66 -28.92
N PRO A 275 -9.33 5.15 -29.96
CA PRO A 275 -8.67 4.54 -31.11
C PRO A 275 -7.68 5.49 -31.78
N GLY A 276 -6.45 5.03 -32.01
CA GLY A 276 -5.39 5.81 -32.67
C GLY A 276 -4.72 6.88 -31.79
N ILE A 277 -5.09 6.98 -30.51
CA ILE A 277 -4.50 7.92 -29.55
C ILE A 277 -3.78 7.14 -28.46
N THR A 278 -2.53 7.50 -28.17
CA THR A 278 -1.79 6.91 -27.04
C THR A 278 -2.19 7.63 -25.75
N LYS A 279 -2.76 6.89 -24.78
CA LYS A 279 -3.07 7.44 -23.46
C LYS A 279 -1.81 7.45 -22.58
N ILE A 280 -1.44 8.61 -22.06
CA ILE A 280 -0.31 8.80 -21.14
C ILE A 280 -0.89 9.07 -19.76
N ILE A 281 -0.59 8.21 -18.80
CA ILE A 281 -1.00 8.38 -17.41
C ILE A 281 0.24 8.73 -16.61
N ALA A 282 0.30 9.92 -16.01
CA ALA A 282 1.38 10.32 -15.12
C ALA A 282 0.89 10.28 -13.68
N ALA A 283 1.49 9.45 -12.84
CA ALA A 283 1.00 9.17 -11.49
C ALA A 283 2.12 9.21 -10.45
N THR A 284 1.78 9.60 -9.23
CA THR A 284 2.63 9.33 -8.06
C THR A 284 2.41 7.91 -7.53
N ASN A 285 2.85 7.64 -6.30
CA ASN A 285 2.49 6.42 -5.57
C ASN A 285 0.96 6.21 -5.43
N ALA A 286 0.13 7.19 -5.79
CA ALA A 286 -1.32 7.06 -5.89
C ALA A 286 -1.79 5.90 -6.80
N ALA A 287 -1.03 5.56 -7.85
CA ALA A 287 -1.34 4.47 -8.77
C ALA A 287 -0.53 3.18 -8.53
N GLU A 288 0.29 3.15 -7.48
CA GLU A 288 1.23 2.04 -7.22
C GLU A 288 0.52 0.76 -6.82
N SER A 289 -0.45 0.88 -5.91
CA SER A 289 -1.26 -0.22 -5.40
C SER A 289 -2.74 0.02 -5.66
N SER A 290 -3.49 -1.09 -5.74
CA SER A 290 -4.96 -1.10 -5.76
C SER A 290 -5.69 -0.39 -6.91
N VAL A 291 -4.97 0.23 -7.85
CA VAL A 291 -5.54 0.77 -9.09
C VAL A 291 -5.39 -0.28 -10.20
N THR A 292 -6.50 -0.52 -10.91
CA THR A 292 -6.53 -1.41 -12.08
C THR A 292 -6.74 -0.60 -13.34
N LEU A 293 -5.65 -0.36 -14.07
CA LEU A 293 -5.66 0.26 -15.39
C LEU A 293 -5.54 -0.86 -16.44
N PRO A 294 -6.64 -1.29 -17.08
CA PRO A 294 -6.67 -2.51 -17.88
C PRO A 294 -5.91 -2.41 -19.21
N ASP A 295 -5.60 -1.20 -19.66
CA ASP A 295 -4.98 -0.92 -20.96
C ASP A 295 -3.51 -0.48 -20.88
N VAL A 296 -2.89 -0.52 -19.70
CA VAL A 296 -1.47 -0.19 -19.53
C VAL A 296 -0.59 -1.30 -20.07
N ASP A 297 0.12 -0.99 -21.15
CA ASP A 297 1.06 -1.89 -21.82
C ASP A 297 2.49 -1.62 -21.33
N VAL A 298 2.82 -0.33 -21.20
CA VAL A 298 4.17 0.15 -20.88
C VAL A 298 4.17 0.90 -19.57
N ILE A 299 5.17 0.63 -18.74
CA ILE A 299 5.44 1.35 -17.51
C ILE A 299 6.77 2.08 -17.64
N VAL A 300 6.81 3.33 -17.22
CA VAL A 300 8.04 4.11 -17.06
C VAL A 300 8.19 4.43 -15.58
N ASP A 301 9.17 3.85 -14.91
CA ASP A 301 9.39 4.00 -13.48
C ASP A 301 10.64 4.85 -13.21
N LEU A 302 10.46 6.01 -12.59
CA LEU A 302 11.58 6.87 -12.19
C LEU A 302 12.25 6.41 -10.89
N GLY A 303 11.70 5.42 -10.19
CA GLY A 303 12.27 4.85 -8.97
C GLY A 303 12.12 5.75 -7.73
N VAL A 304 11.29 6.79 -7.82
CA VAL A 304 11.13 7.80 -6.75
C VAL A 304 9.68 8.05 -6.34
N ALA A 305 9.53 8.58 -5.13
CA ALA A 305 8.30 9.20 -4.62
C ALA A 305 8.64 10.37 -3.68
N LYS A 306 7.66 11.21 -3.36
CA LYS A 306 7.74 12.10 -2.20
C LYS A 306 7.32 11.35 -0.94
N THR A 307 8.16 11.35 0.09
CA THR A 307 7.88 10.75 1.39
C THR A 307 8.00 11.79 2.48
N VAL A 308 7.05 11.77 3.42
CA VAL A 308 7.17 12.54 4.67
C VAL A 308 8.10 11.79 5.60
N SER A 309 9.12 12.47 6.09
CA SER A 309 10.02 12.00 7.15
C SER A 309 10.05 13.02 8.28
N TYR A 310 10.14 12.57 9.52
CA TYR A 310 10.29 13.43 10.69
C TYR A 310 11.77 13.75 10.95
N ASP A 311 12.13 15.03 10.96
CA ASP A 311 13.45 15.50 11.36
C ASP A 311 13.41 15.88 12.85
N ALA A 312 13.92 15.00 13.70
CA ALA A 312 13.98 15.19 15.14
C ALA A 312 14.84 16.40 15.56
N THR A 313 15.83 16.80 14.75
CA THR A 313 16.68 17.95 15.06
C THR A 313 15.98 19.27 14.81
N ARG A 314 15.13 19.31 13.78
CA ARG A 314 14.33 20.49 13.41
C ARG A 314 12.94 20.50 14.03
N ASN A 315 12.55 19.42 14.70
CA ASN A 315 11.21 19.19 15.22
C ASN A 315 10.15 19.45 14.14
N ALA A 316 10.41 18.97 12.92
CA ALA A 316 9.63 19.31 11.74
C ALA A 316 9.45 18.13 10.80
N SER A 317 8.29 18.07 10.16
CA SER A 317 8.06 17.18 9.03
C SER A 317 8.75 17.70 7.80
N VAL A 318 9.53 16.85 7.14
CA VAL A 318 10.21 17.14 5.89
C VAL A 318 9.60 16.26 4.80
N LEU A 319 8.99 16.91 3.80
CA LEU A 319 8.58 16.23 2.57
C LEU A 319 9.76 16.24 1.62
N SER A 320 10.37 15.07 1.41
CA SER A 320 11.54 14.93 0.55
C SER A 320 11.29 13.92 -0.56
N ARG A 321 12.01 14.09 -1.66
CA ARG A 321 12.02 13.15 -2.78
C ARG A 321 12.98 12.03 -2.46
N THR A 322 12.49 10.81 -2.44
CA THR A 322 13.27 9.65 -2.02
C THR A 322 13.20 8.52 -3.03
N TRP A 323 14.28 7.74 -3.08
CA TRP A 323 14.29 6.46 -3.79
C TRP A 323 13.43 5.44 -3.05
N LEU A 324 12.74 4.61 -3.83
CA LEU A 324 11.80 3.62 -3.34
C LEU A 324 12.48 2.33 -2.92
N ALA A 325 11.76 1.50 -2.16
CA ALA A 325 12.14 0.11 -1.96
C ALA A 325 11.92 -0.77 -3.20
N LYS A 326 12.60 -1.92 -3.24
CA LYS A 326 12.45 -2.95 -4.28
C LYS A 326 11.01 -3.46 -4.38
N ALA A 327 10.32 -3.63 -3.24
CA ALA A 327 8.92 -4.06 -3.19
C ALA A 327 8.02 -3.10 -3.98
N SER A 328 8.16 -1.80 -3.74
CA SER A 328 7.40 -0.71 -4.36
C SER A 328 7.63 -0.69 -5.88
N ALA A 329 8.88 -0.75 -6.33
CA ALA A 329 9.22 -0.87 -7.75
C ALA A 329 8.70 -2.17 -8.41
N THR A 330 8.53 -3.24 -7.64
CA THR A 330 7.94 -4.51 -8.12
C THR A 330 6.41 -4.41 -8.23
N GLN A 331 5.77 -3.66 -7.34
CA GLN A 331 4.33 -3.37 -7.41
C GLN A 331 3.97 -2.47 -8.58
N ARG A 332 4.81 -1.46 -8.84
CA ARG A 332 4.75 -0.62 -10.04
C ARG A 332 4.81 -1.48 -11.29
N ALA A 333 5.82 -2.35 -11.42
CA ALA A 333 5.92 -3.30 -12.54
C ALA A 333 4.64 -4.15 -12.71
N GLY A 334 4.01 -4.57 -11.60
CA GLY A 334 2.76 -5.33 -11.60
C GLY A 334 1.50 -4.58 -12.09
N ARG A 335 1.61 -3.30 -12.48
CA ARG A 335 0.50 -2.56 -13.12
C ARG A 335 0.32 -2.89 -14.60
N THR A 336 1.30 -3.56 -15.22
CA THR A 336 1.19 -4.17 -16.55
C THR A 336 1.20 -5.70 -16.40
N GLY A 337 1.08 -6.46 -17.49
CA GLY A 337 1.11 -7.93 -17.43
C GLY A 337 -0.20 -8.57 -16.96
N ARG A 338 -1.29 -7.81 -16.84
CA ARG A 338 -2.60 -8.33 -16.37
C ARG A 338 -3.46 -8.90 -17.49
N VAL A 339 -3.60 -8.14 -18.57
CA VAL A 339 -4.45 -8.50 -19.72
C VAL A 339 -3.62 -9.01 -20.90
N ARG A 340 -2.35 -8.61 -20.98
CA ARG A 340 -1.38 -9.00 -22.01
C ARG A 340 0.05 -8.77 -21.51
N ALA A 341 1.04 -9.23 -22.29
CA ALA A 341 2.45 -9.02 -21.98
C ALA A 341 2.78 -7.53 -21.83
N GLY A 342 3.65 -7.21 -20.88
CA GLY A 342 3.97 -5.83 -20.50
C GLY A 342 5.46 -5.51 -20.58
N THR A 343 5.79 -4.22 -20.73
CA THR A 343 7.17 -3.74 -20.67
C THR A 343 7.33 -2.67 -19.60
N VAL A 344 8.41 -2.76 -18.82
CA VAL A 344 8.72 -1.83 -17.73
C VAL A 344 10.10 -1.23 -18.00
N TYR A 345 10.15 0.08 -18.14
CA TYR A 345 11.37 0.88 -18.28
C TYR A 345 11.69 1.52 -16.94
N ARG A 346 12.74 1.06 -16.28
CA ARG A 346 13.27 1.66 -15.04
C ARG A 346 14.34 2.67 -15.43
N LEU A 347 14.08 3.96 -15.22
CA LEU A 347 15.01 5.04 -15.58
C LEU A 347 16.06 5.26 -14.48
N TYR A 348 16.59 4.16 -13.99
CA TYR A 348 17.69 4.02 -13.04
C TYR A 348 18.41 2.70 -13.29
N THR A 349 19.66 2.60 -12.85
CA THR A 349 20.51 1.43 -13.17
C THR A 349 20.08 0.20 -12.38
N GLN A 350 20.40 -0.97 -12.92
CA GLN A 350 20.19 -2.24 -12.22
C GLN A 350 21.01 -2.30 -10.92
N ASN A 351 22.24 -1.78 -10.96
CA ASN A 351 23.11 -1.71 -9.79
C ASN A 351 22.49 -0.87 -8.66
N LEU A 352 21.89 0.30 -8.97
CA LEU A 352 21.12 1.04 -7.96
C LEU A 352 19.96 0.18 -7.43
N PHE A 353 19.18 -0.45 -8.30
CA PHE A 353 18.05 -1.27 -7.87
C PHE A 353 18.47 -2.36 -6.88
N GLU A 354 19.60 -3.01 -7.12
CA GLU A 354 20.15 -4.04 -6.25
C GLU A 354 20.62 -3.49 -4.90
N ALA A 355 21.07 -2.23 -4.84
CA ALA A 355 21.43 -1.54 -3.60
C ALA A 355 20.22 -1.02 -2.79
N LEU A 356 19.02 -0.91 -3.39
CA LEU A 356 17.83 -0.42 -2.70
C LEU A 356 17.35 -1.39 -1.58
N PRO A 357 16.75 -0.86 -0.50
CA PRO A 357 16.17 -1.69 0.54
C PRO A 357 15.04 -2.56 -0.02
N ALA A 358 14.85 -3.74 0.58
CA ALA A 358 13.81 -4.67 0.14
C ALA A 358 12.38 -4.09 0.32
N HIS A 359 12.16 -3.33 1.39
CA HIS A 359 10.85 -2.80 1.79
C HIS A 359 10.96 -1.38 2.34
N ASP A 360 9.88 -0.62 2.22
CA ASP A 360 9.76 0.69 2.85
C ASP A 360 9.65 0.53 4.37
N VAL A 361 10.15 1.54 5.09
CA VAL A 361 9.98 1.63 6.55
C VAL A 361 8.52 1.97 6.84
N SER A 362 7.93 1.34 7.87
CA SER A 362 6.55 1.65 8.29
C SER A 362 6.40 3.14 8.60
N GLY A 363 5.26 3.72 8.21
CA GLY A 363 4.96 5.13 8.44
C GLY A 363 5.02 5.51 9.92
N ILE A 364 4.73 4.57 10.83
CA ILE A 364 4.81 4.80 12.28
C ILE A 364 6.24 5.13 12.75
N CYS A 365 7.27 4.65 12.04
CA CYS A 365 8.67 4.88 12.41
C CYS A 365 9.20 6.22 11.93
N ASP A 366 8.71 6.71 10.80
CA ASP A 366 9.33 7.82 10.07
C ASP A 366 8.45 9.08 10.01
N GLN A 367 7.21 9.04 10.53
CA GLN A 367 6.28 10.18 10.47
C GLN A 367 5.88 10.68 11.87
N PRO A 368 5.45 11.96 11.99
CA PRO A 368 4.90 12.49 13.23
C PRO A 368 3.65 11.73 13.67
N LEU A 369 3.52 11.49 14.98
CA LEU A 369 2.46 10.66 15.56
C LEU A 369 1.40 11.46 16.32
N GLU A 370 1.48 12.79 16.39
CA GLU A 370 0.60 13.61 17.22
C GLU A 370 -0.88 13.43 16.86
N ALA A 371 -1.20 13.48 15.57
CA ALA A 371 -2.56 13.25 15.07
C ALA A 371 -3.06 11.83 15.40
N THR A 372 -2.17 10.83 15.26
CA THR A 372 -2.45 9.43 15.56
C THR A 372 -2.72 9.22 17.04
N VAL A 373 -1.87 9.80 17.90
CA VAL A 373 -2.02 9.75 19.36
C VAL A 373 -3.31 10.44 19.78
N LEU A 374 -3.65 11.59 19.21
CA LEU A 374 -4.92 12.28 19.47
C LEU A 374 -6.14 11.46 19.02
N GLN A 375 -6.06 10.82 17.84
CA GLN A 375 -7.12 9.94 17.33
C GLN A 375 -7.34 8.73 18.26
N LEU A 376 -6.25 8.13 18.75
CA LEU A 376 -6.30 7.02 19.70
C LEU A 376 -6.76 7.48 21.09
N ARG A 377 -6.42 8.72 21.51
CA ARG A 377 -6.92 9.32 22.76
C ARG A 377 -8.43 9.53 22.76
N GLY A 378 -9.05 9.78 21.61
CA GLY A 378 -10.52 9.80 21.52
C GLY A 378 -11.18 8.48 21.97
N MET A 379 -10.44 7.36 21.97
CA MET A 379 -10.89 6.07 22.49
C MET A 379 -10.72 5.95 24.01
N LEU A 380 -9.84 6.75 24.61
CA LEU A 380 -9.50 6.72 26.04
C LEU A 380 -10.59 7.29 26.94
N THR A 381 -11.58 8.00 26.39
CA THR A 381 -12.61 8.68 27.19
C THR A 381 -13.75 7.78 27.64
N ASN A 382 -13.81 6.52 27.19
CA ASN A 382 -14.79 5.53 27.64
C ASN A 382 -14.15 4.56 28.66
N ASP A 383 -13.98 5.07 29.88
CA ASP A 383 -13.80 4.46 31.22
C ASP A 383 -13.17 3.05 31.48
N GLN A 384 -12.57 2.33 30.52
CA GLN A 384 -11.90 1.04 30.81
C GLN A 384 -10.60 0.75 30.03
N SER A 385 -9.92 1.72 29.42
CA SER A 385 -8.88 1.39 28.43
C SER A 385 -7.65 2.30 28.34
N LEU A 386 -7.15 2.84 29.45
CA LEU A 386 -5.82 3.49 29.48
C LEU A 386 -4.67 2.50 29.19
N GLU A 387 -4.73 1.28 29.73
CA GLU A 387 -3.81 0.19 29.37
C GLU A 387 -3.92 -0.19 27.89
N CYS A 388 -5.15 -0.22 27.35
CA CYS A 388 -5.42 -0.68 25.99
C CYS A 388 -4.93 0.28 24.89
N ALA A 389 -4.96 1.60 25.08
CA ALA A 389 -4.48 2.54 24.07
C ALA A 389 -2.96 2.72 24.09
N ALA A 390 -2.33 2.67 25.26
CA ALA A 390 -0.88 2.68 25.35
C ALA A 390 -0.29 1.35 24.88
N GLU A 391 -0.93 0.19 25.17
CA GLU A 391 -0.65 -1.06 24.46
C GLU A 391 -0.81 -0.91 22.95
N SER A 392 -1.83 -0.20 22.47
CA SER A 392 -2.08 -0.02 21.03
C SER A 392 -0.98 0.78 20.34
N ILE A 393 -0.51 1.87 20.96
CA ILE A 393 0.58 2.72 20.44
C ILE A 393 1.92 1.99 20.53
N VAL A 394 2.22 1.38 21.68
CA VAL A 394 3.45 0.60 21.92
C VAL A 394 3.55 -0.58 20.98
N LEU A 395 2.43 -1.24 20.72
CA LEU A 395 2.39 -2.43 19.90
C LEU A 395 2.33 -2.10 18.41
N ALA A 396 1.68 -1.01 18.01
CA ALA A 396 1.84 -0.49 16.65
C ALA A 396 3.30 -0.11 16.37
N ALA A 397 3.98 0.51 17.35
CA ALA A 397 5.43 0.75 17.31
C ALA A 397 6.24 -0.56 17.32
N ALA A 398 5.83 -1.60 18.05
CA ALA A 398 6.53 -2.88 18.12
C ALA A 398 6.35 -3.75 16.86
N ILE A 399 5.21 -3.66 16.17
CA ILE A 399 4.99 -4.22 14.82
C ILE A 399 5.87 -3.50 13.78
N ALA A 400 6.22 -2.24 14.04
CA ALA A 400 6.94 -1.37 13.10
C ALA A 400 8.47 -1.35 13.28
N MET A 401 9.00 -1.64 14.48
CA MET A 401 10.43 -1.42 14.78
C MET A 401 11.28 -2.68 15.00
N PRO A 402 12.47 -2.79 14.38
CA PRO A 402 13.55 -3.63 14.88
C PRO A 402 14.03 -3.15 16.27
N LYS A 403 14.35 -4.08 17.18
CA LYS A 403 14.77 -3.87 18.59
C LYS A 403 15.75 -2.69 18.87
N PRO A 404 16.67 -2.29 17.97
CA PRO A 404 17.59 -1.17 18.22
C PRO A 404 16.98 0.24 18.08
N VAL A 405 15.99 0.44 17.21
CA VAL A 405 15.46 1.78 16.85
C VAL A 405 14.59 2.37 17.97
N PHE A 406 13.88 1.50 18.69
CA PHE A 406 13.04 1.89 19.84
C PHE A 406 13.85 2.51 20.99
N ARG A 407 15.14 2.17 21.13
CA ARG A 407 16.01 2.72 22.19
C ARG A 407 16.50 4.14 21.87
N ALA A 408 16.39 4.59 20.63
CA ALA A 408 16.92 5.89 20.18
C ALA A 408 15.85 6.99 20.06
N ALA A 409 14.56 6.64 19.96
CA ALA A 409 13.45 7.58 19.72
C ALA A 409 12.98 8.37 20.97
N SER A 410 13.82 8.55 21.97
CA SER A 410 13.56 9.46 23.10
C SER A 410 14.46 10.68 22.95
N PRO A 411 13.99 11.71 22.22
CA PRO A 411 13.53 12.89 22.92
C PRO A 411 12.37 13.65 22.24
N LEU A 412 11.47 14.21 23.07
CA LEU A 412 10.61 15.38 22.80
C LEU A 412 9.33 15.17 21.96
N VAL A 413 8.26 14.79 22.67
CA VAL A 413 6.98 15.52 22.62
C VAL A 413 6.79 16.06 24.04
N GLN A 414 6.16 17.22 24.27
CA GLN A 414 5.84 17.69 25.63
C GLN A 414 4.38 17.34 26.02
N PRO A 415 4.07 16.09 26.41
CA PRO A 415 3.06 15.85 27.44
C PRO A 415 3.51 16.49 28.75
N SER A 416 2.58 16.70 29.68
CA SER A 416 2.97 16.98 31.07
C SER A 416 3.92 15.87 31.57
N LEU A 417 4.83 16.20 32.50
CA LEU A 417 5.79 15.23 33.05
C LEU A 417 5.08 13.95 33.57
N ALA A 418 3.84 14.09 34.04
CA ALA A 418 2.97 12.98 34.44
C ALA A 418 2.55 12.10 33.25
N GLU A 419 2.08 12.69 32.15
CA GLU A 419 1.68 11.96 30.94
C GLU A 419 2.88 11.29 30.23
N TYR A 420 4.05 11.93 30.21
CA TYR A 420 5.28 11.35 29.67
C TYR A 420 5.74 10.16 30.52
N ASN A 421 5.75 10.32 31.85
CA ASN A 421 6.14 9.24 32.75
C ASN A 421 5.15 8.06 32.69
N GLU A 422 3.86 8.32 32.50
CA GLU A 422 2.86 7.26 32.33
C GLU A 422 3.01 6.54 30.98
N LEU A 423 3.26 7.25 29.88
CA LEU A 423 3.59 6.66 28.57
C LEU A 423 4.84 5.77 28.65
N VAL A 424 5.92 6.27 29.28
CA VAL A 424 7.17 5.52 29.48
C VAL A 424 6.95 4.30 30.39
N ARG A 425 6.11 4.42 31.42
CA ARG A 425 5.75 3.30 32.32
C ARG A 425 4.97 2.22 31.57
N VAL A 426 3.95 2.59 30.80
CA VAL A 426 3.14 1.61 30.04
C VAL A 426 3.95 0.96 28.91
N VAL A 427 4.84 1.71 28.25
CA VAL A 427 5.84 1.17 27.32
C VAL A 427 6.71 0.12 28.02
N ALA A 428 7.20 0.39 29.23
CA ALA A 428 8.06 -0.51 29.98
C ALA A 428 7.31 -1.75 30.54
N GLU A 429 6.04 -1.60 30.92
CA GLU A 429 5.17 -2.69 31.36
C GLU A 429 4.77 -3.61 30.20
N GLY A 430 4.41 -3.05 29.04
CA GLY A 430 4.17 -3.82 27.81
C GLY A 430 5.41 -4.59 27.34
N ARG A 431 6.60 -4.05 27.58
CA ARG A 431 7.89 -4.72 27.31
C ARG A 431 8.14 -5.93 28.21
N LYS A 432 7.76 -5.84 29.50
CA LYS A 432 7.84 -6.96 30.46
C LYS A 432 6.88 -8.11 30.11
N ALA A 433 5.72 -7.79 29.55
CA ALA A 433 4.76 -8.80 29.07
C ALA A 433 5.24 -9.54 27.80
N PHE A 434 6.11 -8.90 26.99
CA PHE A 434 6.63 -9.46 25.73
C PHE A 434 7.92 -10.27 25.89
N ASP A 435 8.71 -10.03 26.94
CA ASP A 435 10.02 -10.68 27.19
C ASP A 435 9.97 -11.76 28.32
N GLY A 436 8.79 -12.27 28.71
CA GLY A 436 8.64 -13.34 29.72
C GLY A 436 8.79 -14.78 29.17
N PRO A 437 9.29 -15.76 29.96
CA PRO A 437 9.62 -17.10 29.47
C PRO A 437 8.42 -18.08 29.44
N SER A 438 8.46 -18.97 28.44
CA SER A 438 7.82 -20.30 28.27
C SER A 438 6.30 -20.48 28.48
N LEU A 439 5.70 -21.08 27.46
CA LEU A 439 4.28 -21.41 27.22
C LEU A 439 3.69 -22.57 28.05
N ASP A 440 4.31 -23.04 29.13
CA ASP A 440 3.94 -24.35 29.74
C ASP A 440 2.98 -24.28 30.96
N ALA A 441 2.36 -23.14 31.27
CA ALA A 441 1.53 -22.99 32.47
C ALA A 441 0.03 -22.71 32.23
N LEU A 442 -0.45 -22.76 30.99
CA LEU A 442 -1.85 -22.45 30.64
C LEU A 442 -2.61 -23.59 29.97
N ASP A 443 -2.02 -24.79 29.87
CA ASP A 443 -2.67 -25.95 29.26
C ASP A 443 -3.69 -26.64 30.18
N ASN A 444 -3.59 -26.49 31.51
CA ASN A 444 -4.44 -27.24 32.45
C ASN A 444 -5.78 -26.58 32.82
N VAL A 445 -6.19 -25.50 32.14
CA VAL A 445 -7.48 -24.83 32.42
C VAL A 445 -8.43 -24.82 31.21
N ILE A 446 -7.98 -25.21 30.01
CA ILE A 446 -8.76 -25.04 28.77
C ILE A 446 -9.20 -26.38 28.13
N GLU A 447 -9.00 -27.52 28.77
CA GLU A 447 -9.50 -28.83 28.27
C GLU A 447 -10.99 -29.13 28.52
N GLY A 448 -11.78 -28.16 28.99
CA GLY A 448 -13.16 -28.40 29.42
C GLY A 448 -14.28 -28.19 28.38
N MET A 449 -14.07 -27.47 27.27
CA MET A 449 -15.19 -27.09 26.38
C MET A 449 -14.80 -27.07 24.89
N LEU A 450 -14.97 -28.23 24.26
CA LEU A 450 -14.97 -28.51 22.82
C LEU A 450 -16.41 -29.00 22.51
N VAL A 451 -17.19 -28.67 21.47
CA VAL A 451 -17.06 -28.31 20.02
C VAL A 451 -18.51 -27.85 19.58
N PRO A 452 -18.94 -27.54 18.32
CA PRO A 452 -18.34 -27.08 17.03
C PRO A 452 -18.88 -25.71 16.53
N TRP A 453 -18.24 -25.12 15.51
CA TRP A 453 -18.81 -24.63 14.22
C TRP A 453 -17.91 -23.56 13.55
N LEU A 454 -17.20 -24.05 12.52
CA LEU A 454 -16.74 -23.46 11.23
C LEU A 454 -15.94 -22.14 11.14
N ALA A 455 -14.82 -22.27 10.39
CA ALA A 455 -13.86 -21.28 9.89
C ALA A 455 -12.99 -20.55 10.94
N PRO A 456 -11.74 -20.18 10.61
CA PRO A 456 -10.88 -19.37 11.48
C PRO A 456 -11.41 -17.92 11.59
N GLN A 457 -11.26 -17.28 12.76
CA GLN A 457 -11.68 -15.89 12.98
C GLN A 457 -10.78 -14.88 12.27
N PHE A 458 -9.53 -15.28 12.03
CA PHE A 458 -8.55 -14.51 11.29
C PHE A 458 -8.05 -15.30 10.09
N VAL A 459 -8.06 -14.68 8.91
CA VAL A 459 -7.50 -15.23 7.68
C VAL A 459 -6.48 -14.26 7.10
N PHE A 460 -5.32 -14.78 6.71
CA PHE A 460 -4.35 -14.01 5.95
C PHE A 460 -4.30 -14.52 4.51
N ILE A 461 -4.46 -13.62 3.53
CA ILE A 461 -4.43 -13.95 2.10
C ILE A 461 -3.26 -13.21 1.45
N MET A 462 -2.40 -13.97 0.79
CA MET A 462 -1.32 -13.46 -0.02
C MET A 462 -1.64 -13.55 -1.50
N PHE A 463 -1.28 -12.50 -2.23
CA PHE A 463 -1.17 -12.50 -3.68
C PHE A 463 0.30 -12.50 -4.07
N PRO A 464 0.71 -13.15 -5.17
CA PRO A 464 2.10 -13.20 -5.58
C PRO A 464 2.62 -11.80 -5.90
N GLY A 465 3.60 -11.35 -5.11
CA GLY A 465 4.65 -10.45 -5.56
C GLY A 465 5.67 -11.26 -6.35
N GLN A 466 6.26 -10.69 -7.41
CA GLN A 466 7.31 -11.39 -8.13
C GLN A 466 8.50 -11.63 -7.21
N GLY A 467 8.83 -12.89 -6.95
CA GLY A 467 9.95 -13.22 -6.05
C GLY A 467 10.14 -14.68 -5.64
N SER A 468 9.16 -15.58 -5.82
CA SER A 468 9.38 -17.00 -5.52
C SER A 468 8.61 -17.87 -6.51
N SER A 469 9.32 -18.31 -7.55
CA SER A 469 8.83 -19.30 -8.52
C SER A 469 9.05 -20.75 -8.05
N GLU A 470 9.32 -20.98 -6.77
CA GLU A 470 9.48 -22.33 -6.23
C GLU A 470 8.62 -22.51 -4.99
N GLU A 471 7.90 -23.63 -4.98
CA GLU A 471 7.00 -24.16 -3.95
C GLU A 471 5.59 -23.54 -3.89
N LEU A 472 4.74 -23.96 -4.84
CA LEU A 472 3.28 -23.88 -4.70
C LEU A 472 2.59 -24.99 -5.51
N ILE A 473 2.80 -26.25 -5.10
CA ILE A 473 1.87 -27.36 -5.37
C ILE A 473 1.83 -28.26 -4.13
N ALA A 474 0.80 -28.09 -3.30
CA ALA A 474 0.09 -29.13 -2.55
C ALA A 474 -1.11 -28.51 -1.80
#